data_AF-A0A928U6F8-F1
#
_entry.id   AF-A0A928U6F8-F1
#
_cell.length_a   1.000
_cell.length_b   1.000
_cell.length_c   1.000
_cell.angle_alpha   90.00
_cell.angle_beta   90.00
_cell.angle_gamma   90.00
#
_symmetry.space_group_name_H-M   'P 1'
#
loop_
_entity.id
_entity.type
_entity.pdbx_description
1 polymer ?
#
loop_
_entity_poly.entity_id
_entity_poly.type
_entity_poly.pdbx_seq_one_letter_code
_entity_poly.pdbx_strand_id
1 'polypeptide(L)'
;MLTFEERRQLIERIRRFPAELEALVAGLQVLWGLHGRWATVFAGLSEADWQRVGVHPADGEITVEDLLRNYVAHGQAHLDQIRRVLAARGVWV
;
A
#
# COMPACT_ATOMS: atom_id res chain seq x y z
N MET A 1 -16.20 -39.50 -6.78
CA MET A 1 -14.72 -39.56 -6.88
C MET A 1 -14.31 -38.69 -8.05
N LEU A 2 -13.22 -37.93 -7.94
CA LEU A 2 -12.78 -37.09 -9.06
C LEU A 2 -12.34 -37.95 -10.24
N THR A 3 -12.65 -37.49 -11.44
CA THR A 3 -12.15 -38.00 -12.72
C THR A 3 -10.68 -37.63 -12.93
N PHE A 4 -10.05 -38.22 -13.94
CA PHE A 4 -8.69 -37.85 -14.34
C PHE A 4 -8.60 -36.40 -14.84
N GLU A 5 -9.60 -35.97 -15.62
CA GLU A 5 -9.73 -34.60 -16.11
C GLU A 5 -9.78 -33.60 -14.95
N GLU A 6 -10.69 -33.82 -13.98
CA GLU A 6 -10.85 -32.93 -12.83
C GLU A 6 -9.56 -32.85 -12.00
N ARG A 7 -8.86 -33.97 -11.78
CA ARG A 7 -7.55 -33.96 -11.10
C ARG A 7 -6.52 -33.13 -11.87
N ARG A 8 -6.44 -33.28 -13.20
CA ARG A 8 -5.53 -32.49 -14.03
C ARG A 8 -5.86 -30.99 -13.96
N GLN A 9 -7.13 -30.62 -14.00
CA GLN A 9 -7.56 -29.22 -13.89
C GLN A 9 -7.17 -28.60 -12.53
N LEU A 10 -7.32 -29.35 -11.44
CA LEU A 10 -6.88 -28.91 -10.11
C LEU A 10 -5.36 -28.72 -10.03
N ILE A 11 -4.58 -29.63 -10.63
CA ILE A 11 -3.11 -29.51 -10.70
C ILE A 11 -2.71 -28.26 -11.49
N GLU A 12 -3.36 -27.97 -12.62
CA GLU A 12 -3.11 -26.75 -13.39
C GLU A 12 -3.44 -25.49 -12.59
N ARG A 13 -4.49 -25.52 -11.76
CA ARG A 13 -4.83 -24.38 -10.91
C ARG A 13 -3.74 -24.09 -9.86
N ILE A 14 -3.18 -25.14 -9.25
CA ILE A 14 -2.03 -24.99 -8.33
C ILE A 14 -0.84 -24.35 -9.04
N ARG A 15 -0.56 -24.75 -10.29
CA ARG A 15 0.55 -24.20 -11.08
C ARG A 15 0.41 -22.70 -11.37
N ARG A 16 -0.81 -22.18 -11.45
CA ARG A 16 -1.08 -20.75 -11.71
C ARG A 16 -1.00 -19.86 -10.47
N PHE A 17 -1.25 -20.41 -9.29
CA PHE A 17 -1.29 -19.64 -8.04
C PHE A 17 -0.09 -18.73 -7.79
N PRO A 18 1.17 -19.14 -8.04
CA PRO A 18 2.30 -18.25 -7.78
C PRO A 18 2.25 -16.95 -8.58
N ALA A 19 1.96 -17.03 -9.89
CA ALA A 19 1.90 -15.86 -10.76
C ALA A 19 0.67 -14.98 -10.46
N GLU A 20 -0.48 -15.60 -10.17
CA GLU A 20 -1.69 -14.86 -9.78
C GLU A 20 -1.51 -14.13 -8.45
N LEU A 21 -0.87 -14.78 -7.47
CA LEU A 21 -0.54 -14.17 -6.19
C LEU A 21 0.45 -13.01 -6.37
N GLU A 22 1.53 -13.23 -7.12
CA GLU A 22 2.53 -12.21 -7.42
C GLU A 22 1.88 -10.98 -8.07
N ALA A 23 1.06 -11.19 -9.10
CA ALA A 23 0.35 -10.10 -9.78
C ALA A 23 -0.56 -9.30 -8.83
N LEU A 24 -1.18 -9.96 -7.85
CA LEU A 24 -2.05 -9.30 -6.87
C LEU A 24 -1.27 -8.47 -5.85
N VAL A 25 -0.08 -8.92 -5.44
CA VAL A 25 0.67 -8.31 -4.31
C VAL A 25 1.89 -7.49 -4.72
N ALA A 26 2.36 -7.59 -5.96
CA ALA A 26 3.59 -6.93 -6.42
C ALA A 26 3.59 -5.41 -6.15
N GLY A 27 2.47 -4.73 -6.40
CA GLY A 27 2.33 -3.30 -6.09
C GLY A 27 2.42 -2.99 -4.58
N LEU A 28 1.90 -3.88 -3.73
CA LEU A 28 1.93 -3.73 -2.27
C LEU A 28 3.34 -3.93 -1.71
N GLN A 29 4.15 -4.80 -2.31
CA GLN A 29 5.54 -5.04 -1.90
C GLN A 29 6.39 -3.77 -2.07
N VAL A 30 6.17 -3.02 -3.15
CA VAL A 30 6.84 -1.73 -3.38
C VAL A 30 6.47 -0.72 -2.29
N LEU A 31 5.17 -0.61 -1.96
CA LEU A 31 4.69 0.29 -0.92
C LEU A 31 5.23 -0.08 0.46
N TRP A 32 5.31 -1.37 0.80
CA TRP A 32 5.94 -1.82 2.04
C TRP A 32 7.38 -1.31 2.14
N GLY A 33 8.20 -1.61 1.13
CA GLY A 33 9.60 -1.19 1.14
C GLY A 33 9.75 0.33 1.21
N LEU A 34 8.86 1.07 0.55
CA LEU A 34 8.84 2.53 0.57
C LEU A 34 8.48 3.09 1.96
N HIS A 35 7.41 2.60 2.58
CA HIS A 35 7.01 2.99 3.94
C HIS A 35 8.12 2.76 4.95
N GLY A 36 8.79 1.60 4.88
CA GLY A 36 9.92 1.30 5.76
C GLY A 36 11.04 2.32 5.63
N ARG A 37 11.44 2.65 4.40
CA ARG A 37 12.49 3.66 4.14
C ARG A 37 12.07 5.05 4.59
N TRP A 38 10.83 5.46 4.32
CA TRP A 38 10.33 6.76 4.76
C TRP A 38 10.27 6.87 6.27
N ALA A 39 9.80 5.84 6.97
CA ALA A 39 9.81 5.80 8.42
C ALA A 39 11.24 5.95 8.97
N THR A 40 12.24 5.29 8.38
CA THR A 40 13.65 5.47 8.76
C THR A 40 14.15 6.90 8.53
N VAL A 41 13.80 7.53 7.41
CA VAL A 41 14.17 8.92 7.12
C VAL A 41 13.56 9.86 8.16
N PHE A 42 12.25 9.79 8.37
CA PHE A 42 11.54 10.66 9.30
C PHE A 42 11.99 10.46 10.75
N ALA A 43 12.25 9.22 11.17
CA ALA A 43 12.76 8.93 12.53
C ALA A 43 14.18 9.45 12.78
N GLY A 44 14.95 9.73 11.72
CA GLY A 44 16.31 10.26 11.81
C GLY A 44 16.43 11.78 11.77
N LEU A 45 15.31 12.51 11.64
CA LEU A 45 15.32 13.97 11.55
C LEU A 45 15.55 14.62 12.92
N SER A 46 16.31 15.71 12.94
CA SER A 46 16.42 16.56 14.12
C SER A 46 15.20 17.48 14.27
N GLU A 47 15.00 18.09 15.44
CA GLU A 47 13.91 19.05 15.67
C GLU A 47 13.93 20.21 14.67
N ALA A 48 15.13 20.68 14.32
CA ALA A 48 15.29 21.76 13.35
C ALA A 48 14.96 21.33 11.91
N ASP A 49 15.14 20.05 11.56
CA ASP A 49 14.84 19.56 10.22
C ASP A 49 13.34 19.57 9.91
N TRP A 50 12.48 19.38 10.92
CA TRP A 50 11.03 19.40 10.76
C TRP A 50 10.50 20.73 10.24
N GLN A 51 11.13 21.84 10.64
CA GLN A 51 10.75 23.20 10.26
C GLN A 51 11.33 23.64 8.91
N ARG A 52 12.06 22.78 8.20
CA ARG A 52 12.58 23.11 6.86
C ARG A 52 11.43 23.25 5.87
N VAL A 53 11.47 24.31 5.07
CA VAL A 53 10.41 24.68 4.12
C VAL A 53 10.81 24.33 2.69
N GLY A 54 9.84 23.82 1.93
CA GLY A 54 9.85 23.74 0.47
C GLY A 54 8.64 24.45 -0.12
N VAL A 55 8.64 24.68 -1.43
CA VAL A 55 7.52 25.33 -2.14
C VAL A 55 6.73 24.29 -2.94
N HIS A 56 5.51 24.02 -2.51
CA HIS A 56 4.53 23.22 -3.26
C HIS A 56 3.84 24.08 -4.33
N PRO A 57 3.68 23.60 -5.58
CA PRO A 57 3.10 24.40 -6.65
C PRO A 57 1.67 24.91 -6.39
N ALA A 58 0.90 24.22 -5.56
CA ALA A 58 -0.49 24.58 -5.26
C ALA A 58 -0.66 25.21 -3.86
N ASP A 59 0.08 24.73 -2.87
CA ASP A 59 -0.14 25.09 -1.45
C ASP A 59 0.86 26.15 -0.95
N GLY A 60 1.82 26.54 -1.78
CA GLY A 60 2.87 27.49 -1.40
C GLY A 60 3.89 26.86 -0.48
N GLU A 61 4.33 27.58 0.54
CA GLU A 61 5.33 27.08 1.49
C GLU A 61 4.76 25.98 2.38
N ILE A 62 5.45 24.84 2.43
CA ILE A 62 5.12 23.71 3.31
C ILE A 62 6.37 23.22 4.02
N THR A 63 6.21 22.76 5.26
CA THR A 63 7.30 22.19 6.04
C THR A 63 7.48 20.69 5.79
N VAL A 64 8.61 20.13 6.24
CA VAL A 64 8.80 18.67 6.28
C VAL A 64 7.77 17.99 7.19
N GLU A 65 7.34 18.66 8.26
CA GLU A 65 6.29 18.15 9.15
C GLU A 65 4.93 18.08 8.43
N ASP A 66 4.59 19.09 7.62
CA ASP A 66 3.36 19.09 6.82
C ASP A 66 3.33 17.92 5.83
N LEU A 67 4.48 17.61 5.21
CA LEU A 67 4.62 16.45 4.33
C LEU A 67 4.29 15.14 5.05
N LEU A 68 4.80 14.93 6.27
CA LEU A 68 4.50 13.74 7.06
C LEU A 68 3.01 13.67 7.42
N ARG A 69 2.43 14.77 7.90
CA ARG A 69 1.01 14.85 8.29
C ARG A 69 0.11 14.52 7.09
N ASN A 70 0.38 15.14 5.95
CA ASN A 70 -0.36 14.88 4.72
C ASN A 70 -0.22 13.41 4.27
N TYR A 71 0.98 12.85 4.35
CA TYR A 71 1.22 11.46 3.96
C TYR A 71 0.42 10.45 4.80
N VAL A 72 0.37 10.66 6.12
CA VAL A 72 -0.43 9.83 7.04
C VAL A 72 -1.93 9.94 6.71
N ALA A 73 -2.45 11.16 6.54
CA ALA A 73 -3.85 11.39 6.20
C ALA A 73 -4.22 10.73 4.86
N HIS A 74 -3.35 10.83 3.86
CA HIS A 74 -3.52 10.19 2.56
C HIS A 74 -3.60 8.66 2.66
N GLY A 75 -2.70 8.04 3.44
CA GLY A 75 -2.73 6.60 3.70
C GLY A 75 -4.03 6.15 4.38
N GLN A 76 -4.50 6.89 5.38
CA GLN A 76 -5.78 6.62 6.06
C GLN A 76 -6.97 6.71 5.10
N ALA A 77 -7.00 7.74 4.24
CA ALA A 77 -8.06 7.92 3.26
C ALA A 77 -8.14 6.72 2.28
N HIS A 78 -7.00 6.18 1.85
CA HIS A 78 -6.98 4.98 1.01
C HIS A 78 -7.45 3.72 1.74
N LEU A 79 -7.06 3.52 3.00
CA LEU A 79 -7.56 2.39 3.79
C LEU A 79 -9.09 2.46 3.92
N ASP A 80 -9.65 3.64 4.13
CA ASP A 80 -11.10 3.81 4.21
C ASP A 80 -11.79 3.58 2.87
N GLN A 81 -11.18 3.99 1.75
CA GLN A 81 -11.67 3.65 0.42
C GLN A 81 -11.72 2.13 0.21
N ILE A 82 -10.66 1.41 0.56
CA ILE A 82 -10.59 -0.05 0.44
C ILE A 82 -11.67 -0.73 1.28
N ARG A 83 -11.82 -0.33 2.56
CA ARG A 83 -12.87 -0.85 3.45
C ARG A 83 -14.26 -0.65 2.87
N ARG A 84 -14.56 0.54 2.34
CA ARG A 84 -15.86 0.82 1.70
C ARG A 84 -16.12 -0.07 0.49
N VAL A 85 -15.11 -0.29 -0.35
CA VAL A 85 -15.23 -1.18 -1.52
C VAL A 85 -15.47 -2.63 -1.10
N LEU A 86 -14.76 -3.11 -0.07
CA LEU A 86 -14.94 -4.46 0.46
C LEU A 86 -16.34 -4.63 1.08
N ALA A 87 -16.79 -3.68 1.91
CA ALA A 87 -18.11 -3.70 2.50
C ALA A 87 -19.22 -3.71 1.44
N ALA A 88 -19.09 -2.90 0.38
CA ALA A 88 -20.04 -2.90 -0.75
C ALA A 88 -20.08 -4.24 -1.52
N ARG A 89 -19.03 -5.06 -1.42
CA ARG A 89 -18.97 -6.43 -1.96
C ARG A 89 -19.38 -7.50 -0.96
N GLY A 90 -19.85 -7.11 0.23
CA GLY A 90 -20.22 -8.03 1.31
C GLY A 90 -19.04 -8.64 2.06
N VAL A 91 -17.82 -8.11 1.86
CA VAL A 91 -16.62 -8.50 2.60
C VAL A 91 -16.41 -7.51 3.73
N TRP A 92 -16.57 -7.97 4.97
CA TRP A 92 -16.39 -7.14 6.17
C TRP A 92 -15.02 -7.40 6.79
N VAL A 93 -14.21 -6.35 6.92
CA VAL A 93 -12.85 -6.34 7.48
C VAL A 93 -12.63 -5.09 8.31
#